data_AF-A0A8X7U8S8-F1
#
_entry.id   AF-A0A8X7U8S8-F1
#
_cell.length_a   1.000
_cell.length_b   1.000
_cell.length_c   1.000
_cell.angle_alpha   90.00
_cell.angle_beta   90.00
_cell.angle_gamma   90.00
#
_symmetry.space_group_name_H-M   'P 1'
#
loop_
_entity.id
_entity.type
_entity.pdbx_description
1 polymer ?
#
loop_
_entity_poly.entity_id
_entity_poly.type
_entity_poly.pdbx_seq_one_letter_code
_entity_poly.pdbx_strand_id
1 'polypeptide(L)'
;MHNKSVSFWSTDVLWRFKGDNGEFDEGLTRDVKGILSLYEAAHMGTTTDYILDEALGLTIRYLESLAASGTCKLNLLRRIRNALDQPQHKNLEIIVAMEYIQL
;
A
#
# COMPACT_ATOMS: atom_id res chain seq x y z
N MET A 1 19.55 27.54 6.95
CA MET A 1 19.83 26.37 6.09
C MET A 1 18.78 25.30 6.39
N HIS A 2 17.71 25.22 5.62
CA HIS A 2 16.77 24.10 5.72
C HIS A 2 17.33 22.99 4.84
N ASN A 3 17.90 21.98 5.49
CA ASN A 3 18.38 20.78 4.83
C ASN A 3 17.13 20.03 4.34
N LYS A 4 16.70 20.32 3.12
CA LYS A 4 15.71 19.49 2.44
C LYS A 4 16.40 18.16 2.18
N SER A 5 16.22 17.21 3.10
CA SER A 5 16.44 15.81 2.82
C SER A 5 15.71 15.53 1.52
N VAL A 6 16.47 15.20 0.48
CA VAL A 6 15.94 14.86 -0.83
C VAL A 6 15.17 13.56 -0.64
N SER A 7 13.87 13.64 -0.38
CA SER A 7 12.99 12.50 -0.58
C SER A 7 12.94 12.31 -2.09
N PHE A 8 13.53 11.20 -2.57
CA PHE A 8 13.62 10.94 -4.00
C PHE A 8 12.21 10.75 -4.62
N TRP A 9 11.20 10.52 -3.77
CA TRP A 9 9.79 10.34 -4.12
C TRP A 9 8.98 11.37 -3.34
N SER A 10 8.33 12.28 -4.07
CA SER A 10 7.41 13.27 -3.49
C SER A 10 6.14 12.54 -3.04
N THR A 11 5.95 12.43 -1.72
CA THR A 11 4.70 11.93 -1.11
C THR A 11 3.53 12.88 -1.36
N ASP A 12 3.80 14.08 -1.90
CA ASP A 12 2.80 15.04 -2.37
C ASP A 12 1.84 14.42 -3.41
N VAL A 13 2.30 13.41 -4.16
CA VAL A 13 1.43 12.71 -5.11
C VAL A 13 0.24 12.03 -4.43
N LEU A 14 0.34 11.67 -3.15
CA LEU A 14 -0.73 11.00 -2.41
C LEU A 14 -1.85 11.94 -1.98
N TRP A 15 -1.60 13.25 -1.91
CA TRP A 15 -2.60 14.25 -1.53
C TRP A 15 -3.80 14.31 -2.49
N ARG A 16 -3.61 13.92 -3.75
CA ARG A 16 -4.71 13.85 -4.74
C ARG A 16 -5.77 12.80 -4.39
N PHE A 17 -5.45 11.87 -3.48
CA PHE A 17 -6.36 10.81 -3.04
C PHE A 17 -7.04 11.15 -1.72
N LYS A 18 -6.80 12.35 -1.17
CA LYS A 18 -7.54 12.86 -0.02
C LYS A 18 -8.82 13.57 -0.48
N GLY A 19 -9.91 13.33 0.24
CA GLY A 19 -11.16 14.07 0.09
C GLY A 19 -11.10 15.44 0.76
N ASP A 20 -12.18 16.20 0.64
CA ASP A 20 -12.31 17.55 1.20
C ASP A 20 -12.20 17.57 2.75
N ASN A 21 -12.45 16.43 3.40
CA ASN A 21 -12.27 16.24 4.84
C ASN A 21 -10.79 16.06 5.25
N GLY A 22 -9.86 15.97 4.30
CA GLY A 22 -8.45 15.75 4.55
C GLY A 22 -8.10 14.31 4.90
N GLU A 23 -9.03 13.35 4.78
CA GLU A 23 -8.77 11.92 4.88
C GLU A 23 -8.74 11.29 3.48
N PHE A 24 -8.13 10.11 3.36
CA PHE A 24 -8.19 9.36 2.10
C PHE A 24 -9.63 9.02 1.71
N ASP A 25 -9.95 9.24 0.43
CA ASP A 25 -11.28 9.00 -0.12
C ASP A 25 -11.68 7.52 0.01
N GLU A 26 -12.85 7.25 0.59
CA GLU A 26 -13.42 5.90 0.68
C GLU A 26 -13.60 5.26 -0.71
N GLY A 27 -13.76 6.07 -1.77
CA GLY A 27 -13.79 5.61 -3.15
C GLY A 27 -12.54 4.84 -3.57
N LEU A 28 -11.38 5.11 -2.94
CA LEU A 28 -10.12 4.41 -3.17
C LEU A 28 -10.23 2.91 -2.84
N THR A 29 -11.09 2.56 -1.88
CA THR A 29 -11.30 1.17 -1.45
C THR A 29 -11.89 0.30 -2.55
N ARG A 30 -12.55 0.88 -3.56
CA ARG A 30 -13.17 0.10 -4.66
C ARG A 30 -12.13 -0.56 -5.57
N ASP A 31 -10.89 -0.06 -5.61
CA ASP A 31 -9.79 -0.66 -6.36
C ASP A 31 -8.86 -1.44 -5.42
N VAL A 32 -9.14 -2.72 -5.27
CA VAL A 32 -8.34 -3.64 -4.44
C VAL A 32 -6.87 -3.70 -4.88
N LYS A 33 -6.59 -3.58 -6.18
CA LYS A 33 -5.20 -3.61 -6.68
C LYS A 33 -4.50 -2.30 -6.36
N GLY A 34 -5.18 -1.17 -6.53
CA GLY A 34 -4.69 0.15 -6.13
C GLY A 34 -4.37 0.22 -4.64
N ILE A 35 -5.24 -0.32 -3.79
CA ILE A 35 -5.00 -0.40 -2.34
C ILE A 35 -3.78 -1.28 -2.01
N LEU A 36 -3.63 -2.44 -2.66
CA LEU A 36 -2.48 -3.31 -2.43
C LEU A 36 -1.16 -2.62 -2.85
N SER A 37 -1.16 -1.92 -3.98
CA SER A 37 0.01 -1.16 -4.43
C SER A 37 0.33 0.02 -3.51
N LEU A 38 -0.68 0.71 -2.98
CA LEU A 38 -0.48 1.78 -2.00
C LEU A 38 0.09 1.24 -0.68
N TYR A 39 -0.40 0.10 -0.20
CA TYR A 39 0.13 -0.59 0.98
C TYR A 39 1.62 -0.93 0.85
N GLU A 40 2.01 -1.47 -0.31
CA GLU A 40 3.40 -1.83 -0.60
C GLU A 40 4.29 -0.57 -0.69
N ALA A 41 3.83 0.46 -1.38
CA ALA A 41 4.54 1.73 -1.53
C ALA A 41 4.67 2.49 -0.21
N ALA A 42 3.62 2.48 0.64
CA ALA A 42 3.63 3.15 1.94
C ALA A 42 4.71 2.58 2.87
N HIS A 43 4.99 1.29 2.75
CA HIS A 43 6.10 0.69 3.48
C HIS A 43 7.50 0.88 2.84
N MET A 44 7.59 1.27 1.57
CA MET A 44 8.88 1.60 0.93
C MET A 44 9.35 3.03 1.26
N GLY A 45 8.43 3.90 1.69
CA GLY A 45 8.76 5.26 2.07
C GLY A 45 9.56 5.34 3.37
N THR A 46 10.31 6.44 3.53
CA THR A 46 10.94 6.75 4.82
C THR A 46 9.86 7.16 5.81
N THR A 47 9.89 6.59 7.01
CA THR A 47 8.90 6.68 8.11
C THR A 47 8.68 8.10 8.69
N THR A 48 8.99 9.16 7.93
CA THR A 48 8.94 10.55 8.36
C THR A 48 7.71 11.30 7.88
N ASP A 49 6.94 10.73 6.94
CA ASP A 49 5.83 11.44 6.30
C ASP A 49 4.49 10.93 6.85
N TYR A 50 3.79 11.79 7.61
CA TYR A 50 2.47 11.51 8.20
C TYR A 50 1.46 10.92 7.21
N ILE A 51 1.50 11.35 5.95
CA ILE A 51 0.62 10.86 4.89
C ILE A 51 0.87 9.37 4.56
N LEU A 52 2.08 8.88 4.73
CA LEU A 52 2.41 7.46 4.55
C LEU A 52 1.88 6.61 5.69
N ASP A 53 1.99 7.09 6.94
CA ASP A 53 1.43 6.39 8.10
C ASP A 53 -0.10 6.30 8.02
N GLU A 54 -0.75 7.38 7.59
CA GLU A 54 -2.19 7.42 7.37
C GLU A 54 -2.62 6.47 6.23
N ALA A 55 -1.91 6.50 5.10
CA ALA A 55 -2.14 5.59 3.98
C ALA A 55 -1.97 4.13 4.42
N LEU A 56 -0.95 3.86 5.24
CA LEU A 56 -0.68 2.54 5.74
C LEU A 56 -1.81 2.03 6.65
N GLY A 57 -2.29 2.85 7.58
CA GLY A 57 -3.41 2.51 8.45
C GLY A 57 -4.70 2.20 7.69
N LEU A 58 -5.03 3.00 6.68
CA LEU A 58 -6.21 2.75 5.84
C LEU A 58 -6.08 1.44 5.06
N THR A 59 -4.96 1.26 4.37
CA THR A 59 -4.76 0.11 3.48
C THR A 59 -4.74 -1.20 4.26
N ILE A 60 -4.13 -1.25 5.46
CA ILE A 60 -4.19 -2.42 6.36
C ILE A 60 -5.65 -2.79 6.68
N ARG A 61 -6.43 -1.83 7.19
CA ARG A 61 -7.82 -2.07 7.59
C ARG A 61 -8.66 -2.64 6.46
N TYR A 62 -8.47 -2.12 5.25
CA TYR A 62 -9.22 -2.57 4.08
C TYR A 62 -8.77 -3.96 3.60
N LEU A 63 -7.47 -4.21 3.53
CA LEU A 63 -6.91 -5.50 3.10
C LEU A 63 -7.26 -6.63 4.08
N GLU A 64 -7.25 -6.38 5.38
CA GLU A 64 -7.70 -7.34 6.41
C GLU A 64 -9.19 -7.68 6.24
N SER A 65 -10.03 -6.66 6.06
CA SER A 65 -11.47 -6.84 5.81
C SER A 65 -11.73 -7.68 4.55
N LEU A 66 -10.99 -7.41 3.47
CA LEU A 66 -11.06 -8.20 2.24
C LEU A 66 -10.59 -9.64 2.45
N ALA A 67 -9.48 -9.84 3.16
CA ALA A 67 -8.92 -11.16 3.45
C ALA A 67 -9.88 -12.04 4.26
N ALA A 68 -10.65 -11.42 5.17
CA ALA A 68 -11.70 -12.06 5.95
C ALA A 68 -12.97 -12.33 5.12
N SER A 69 -13.38 -11.39 4.25
CA SER A 69 -14.61 -11.53 3.45
C SER A 69 -14.52 -12.60 2.35
N GLY A 70 -13.31 -12.89 1.84
CA GLY A 70 -13.10 -13.89 0.78
C GLY A 70 -13.75 -13.54 -0.57
N THR A 71 -14.17 -12.28 -0.76
CA THR A 71 -14.91 -11.82 -1.94
C THR A 71 -14.06 -11.68 -3.21
N CYS A 72 -12.73 -11.71 -3.08
CA CYS A 72 -11.78 -11.57 -4.18
C CYS A 72 -11.42 -12.91 -4.84
N LYS A 73 -10.94 -12.86 -6.08
CA LYS A 73 -10.37 -14.03 -6.77
C LYS A 73 -9.26 -14.67 -5.92
N LEU A 74 -9.17 -16.00 -5.93
CA LEU A 74 -8.21 -16.77 -5.11
C LEU A 74 -6.76 -16.28 -5.25
N ASN A 75 -6.32 -15.95 -6.47
CA ASN A 75 -4.97 -15.45 -6.72
C ASN A 75 -4.74 -14.08 -6.08
N LEU A 76 -5.74 -13.20 -6.10
CA LEU A 76 -5.68 -11.88 -5.47
C LEU A 76 -5.71 -12.00 -3.94
N LEU A 77 -6.57 -12.87 -3.41
CA LEU A 77 -6.65 -13.15 -1.98
C LEU A 77 -5.32 -13.69 -1.43
N ARG A 78 -4.65 -14.57 -2.17
CA ARG A 78 -3.30 -15.06 -1.84
C ARG A 78 -2.31 -13.90 -1.78
N ARG A 79 -2.30 -13.01 -2.78
CA ARG A 79 -1.41 -11.84 -2.78
C ARG A 79 -1.65 -10.91 -1.59
N ILE A 80 -2.91 -10.65 -1.25
CA ILE A 80 -3.28 -9.83 -0.10
C ILE A 80 -2.74 -10.45 1.19
N ARG A 81 -2.96 -11.76 1.39
CA ARG A 81 -2.45 -12.48 2.58
C ARG A 81 -0.93 -12.45 2.65
N ASN A 82 -0.25 -12.70 1.54
CA ASN A 82 1.22 -12.64 1.47
C ASN A 82 1.73 -11.24 1.83
N ALA A 83 1.11 -10.18 1.29
CA ALA A 83 1.50 -8.81 1.57
C ALA A 83 1.28 -8.42 3.04
N LEU A 84 0.17 -8.85 3.65
CA LEU A 84 -0.12 -8.60 5.06
C LEU A 84 0.82 -9.36 6.02
N ASP A 85 1.21 -10.59 5.66
CA ASP A 85 2.16 -11.40 6.44
C ASP A 85 3.60 -10.88 6.31
N GLN A 86 4.01 -10.61 5.07
CA GLN A 86 5.30 -10.02 4.76
C GLN A 86 5.16 -9.05 3.58
N PRO A 87 5.18 -7.73 3.85
CA PRO A 87 5.14 -6.74 2.80
C PRO A 87 6.23 -6.99 1.75
N GLN A 88 5.89 -6.87 0.47
CA GLN A 88 6.76 -7.33 -0.63
C GLN A 88 8.19 -6.76 -0.59
N HIS A 89 8.40 -5.55 -0.07
CA HIS A 89 9.73 -4.93 0.06
C HIS A 89 10.60 -5.53 1.19
N LYS A 90 10.02 -6.32 2.11
CA LYS A 90 10.77 -7.16 3.07
C LYS A 90 11.13 -8.52 2.50
N ASN A 91 10.56 -8.90 1.36
CA ASN A 91 11.01 -10.05 0.58
C ASN A 91 12.09 -9.55 -0.37
N LEU A 92 13.29 -10.13 -0.29
CA LEU A 92 14.36 -9.93 -1.27
C LEU A 92 13.73 -9.87 -2.68
N GLU A 93 14.03 -8.82 -3.45
CA GLU A 93 13.40 -8.50 -4.75
C GLU A 93 13.26 -9.72 -5.69
N ILE A 94 14.14 -10.71 -5.54
CA ILE A 94 14.13 -12.01 -6.21
C ILE A 94 12.90 -12.87 -5.90
N ILE A 95 12.47 -12.97 -4.64
CA ILE A 95 11.33 -13.81 -4.23
C ILE A 95 10.03 -13.27 -4.86
N VAL A 96 9.86 -11.94 -4.86
CA VAL A 96 8.70 -11.27 -5.44
C VAL A 96 8.67 -11.41 -6.97
N ALA A 97 9.82 -11.24 -7.63
CA ALA A 97 9.92 -11.44 -9.07
C ALA A 97 9.56 -12.88 -9.48
N MET A 98 9.98 -13.87 -8.68
CA MET A 98 9.64 -15.28 -8.93
C MET A 98 8.14 -15.57 -8.76
N GLU A 99 7.48 -15.02 -7.73
CA GLU A 99 6.03 -15.17 -7.58
C GLU A 99 5.23 -14.46 -8.69
N TYR A 100 5.72 -13.33 -9.20
CA TYR A 100 5.08 -12.58 -10.28
C TYR A 100 5.18 -13.30 -11.63
N ILE A 101 6.31 -13.94 -11.93
CA ILE A 101 6.54 -14.69 -13.18
C ILE A 101 5.74 -16.01 -13.20
N GLN A 102 5.39 -16.56 -12.04
CA GLN A 102 4.64 -17.81 -11.90
C GLN A 102 3.11 -17.65 -11.88
N LEU A 103 2.59 -16.42 -12.08
CA LEU A 103 1.17 -16.09 -12.23
C LEU A 103 0.78 -15.97 -13.72
#